data_AF-A0A0J8QZS0-F1
#
_entry.id   AF-A0A0J8QZS0-F1
#
_cell.length_a   1.000
_cell.length_b   1.000
_cell.length_c   1.000
_cell.angle_alpha   90.00
_cell.angle_beta   90.00
_cell.angle_gamma   90.00
#
_symmetry.space_group_name_H-M   'P 1'
#
loop_
_entity.id
_entity.type
_entity.pdbx_description
1 polymer ?
#
loop_
_entity_poly.entity_id
_entity_poly.type
_entity_poly.pdbx_seq_one_letter_code
_entity_poly.pdbx_strand_id
1 'polypeptide(L)'
;MVQWDSLIRFRATNGNEYWASIALEDTPAAGLTVQGFSSIEALESDGQSTNVTVEKLLAPVPVTGINIICVGLNYRNHANEASLPIPTCPPMWYKAPPALADPDSEIPVPPQAQKSFPDFEGELTIVLRNTIKSISASEATSHILGYTIGNDLTARFFQRACGGQYTHRQGLRQLRPSRSAPGAPISLFALRCQPADHDASKRARGSR
;
A
#
# COMPACT_ATOMS: atom_id res chain seq x y z
N MET A 1 17.57 -6.22 18.09
CA MET A 1 16.95 -5.91 16.80
C MET A 1 17.07 -4.41 16.63
N VAL A 2 17.68 -3.96 15.54
CA VAL A 2 17.82 -2.53 15.26
C VAL A 2 16.42 -1.95 15.10
N GLN A 3 16.13 -0.90 15.86
CA GLN A 3 14.89 -0.17 15.73
C GLN A 3 15.04 0.81 14.56
N TRP A 4 14.06 0.81 13.67
CA TRP A 4 14.00 1.71 12.52
C TRP A 4 12.81 2.66 12.67
N ASP A 5 12.96 3.90 12.21
CA ASP A 5 11.94 4.93 12.36
C ASP A 5 10.99 4.98 11.16
N SER A 6 11.57 4.88 9.95
CA SER A 6 10.83 4.87 8.71
C SER A 6 11.56 4.02 7.68
N LEU A 7 10.94 2.92 7.28
CA LEU A 7 11.45 1.99 6.29
C LEU A 7 11.10 2.47 4.88
N ILE A 8 12.12 2.55 4.03
CA ILE A 8 11.97 2.79 2.59
C ILE A 8 12.51 1.63 1.78
N ARG A 9 11.88 1.36 0.65
CA ARG A 9 12.39 0.47 -0.39
C ARG A 9 12.67 1.29 -1.63
N PHE A 10 13.82 1.07 -2.25
CA PHE A 10 14.27 1.89 -3.37
C PHE A 10 15.15 1.11 -4.32
N ARG A 11 15.23 1.59 -5.56
CA ARG A 11 16.29 1.25 -6.51
C ARG A 11 17.41 2.26 -6.35
N ALA A 12 18.64 1.79 -6.21
CA ALA A 12 19.83 2.62 -6.16
C ALA A 12 20.41 2.88 -7.55
N THR A 13 21.30 3.87 -7.65
CA THR A 13 22.00 4.22 -8.90
C THR A 13 22.87 3.10 -9.48
N ASN A 14 23.19 2.08 -8.70
CA ASN A 14 23.86 0.86 -9.17
C ASN A 14 22.90 -0.16 -9.81
N GLY A 15 21.60 0.15 -9.89
CA GLY A 15 20.55 -0.68 -10.47
C GLY A 15 19.92 -1.71 -9.51
N ASN A 16 20.49 -1.92 -8.32
CA ASN A 16 20.00 -2.89 -7.35
C ASN A 16 18.92 -2.28 -6.43
N GLU A 17 18.08 -3.15 -5.88
CA GLU A 17 17.06 -2.77 -4.90
C GLU A 17 17.56 -2.94 -3.47
N TYR A 18 17.23 -1.99 -2.61
CA TYR A 18 17.64 -1.96 -1.21
C TYR A 18 16.51 -1.48 -0.30
N TRP A 19 16.69 -1.75 0.99
CA TRP A 19 15.93 -1.19 2.09
C TRP A 19 16.83 -0.29 2.94
N ALA A 20 16.27 0.78 3.49
CA ALA A 20 16.97 1.64 4.43
C ALA A 20 16.01 2.17 5.50
N SER A 21 16.56 2.50 6.66
CA SER A 21 15.88 3.31 7.68
C SER A 21 16.29 4.77 7.48
N ILE A 22 15.31 5.66 7.45
CA ILE A 22 15.51 7.11 7.46
C ILE A 22 14.77 7.69 8.68
N ALA A 23 15.13 8.91 9.09
CA ALA A 23 14.44 9.59 10.17
C ALA A 23 12.99 9.93 9.77
N LEU A 24 12.10 10.11 10.75
CA LEU A 24 10.68 10.34 10.50
C LEU A 24 10.42 11.72 9.87
N GLU A 25 11.27 12.68 10.22
CA GLU A 25 11.31 14.04 9.69
C GLU A 25 11.88 14.12 8.27
N ASP A 26 12.65 13.11 7.85
CA ASP A 26 13.26 13.11 6.53
C ASP A 26 12.23 12.76 5.46
N THR A 27 12.32 13.48 4.34
CA THR A 27 11.53 13.19 3.14
C THR A 27 12.34 12.27 2.25
N PRO A 28 11.89 11.02 2.00
CA PRO A 28 12.57 10.15 1.05
C PRO A 28 12.52 10.77 -0.35
N ALA A 29 13.67 10.84 -1.00
CA ALA A 29 13.80 11.42 -2.34
C ALA A 29 14.97 10.80 -3.10
N ALA A 30 14.91 10.89 -4.43
CA ALA A 30 16.05 10.57 -5.28
C ALA A 30 17.25 11.49 -4.96
N GLY A 31 18.45 10.95 -5.04
CA GLY A 31 19.70 11.64 -4.70
C GLY A 31 20.14 11.51 -3.23
N LEU A 32 19.28 10.99 -2.33
CA LEU A 32 19.65 10.73 -0.95
C LEU A 32 20.64 9.55 -0.87
N THR A 33 21.75 9.73 -0.15
CA THR A 33 22.68 8.65 0.16
C THR A 33 22.34 8.04 1.51
N VAL A 34 22.11 6.73 1.55
CA VAL A 34 21.70 5.99 2.76
C VAL A 34 22.50 4.70 2.90
N GLN A 35 22.46 4.11 4.10
CA GLN A 35 22.88 2.73 4.31
C GLN A 35 21.82 1.79 3.74
N GLY A 36 22.10 1.21 2.57
CA GLY A 36 21.23 0.24 1.92
C GLY A 36 21.50 -1.18 2.41
N PHE A 37 20.43 -1.91 2.71
CA PHE A 37 20.42 -3.32 3.09
C PHE A 37 19.71 -4.15 2.02
N SER A 38 20.15 -5.39 1.83
CA SER A 38 19.57 -6.29 0.81
C SER A 38 18.18 -6.82 1.17
N SER A 39 17.80 -6.77 2.46
CA SER A 39 16.47 -7.14 2.94
C SER A 39 16.14 -6.43 4.25
N ILE A 40 14.89 -6.53 4.68
CA ILE A 40 14.43 -5.99 5.98
C ILE A 40 15.11 -6.74 7.13
N GLU A 41 15.28 -8.05 7.00
CA GLU A 41 15.96 -8.87 8.01
C GLU A 41 17.41 -8.44 8.19
N ALA A 42 18.12 -8.16 7.08
CA ALA A 42 19.48 -7.65 7.13
C ALA A 42 19.55 -6.27 7.81
N LEU A 43 18.55 -5.41 7.60
CA LEU A 43 18.45 -4.12 8.30
C LEU A 43 18.24 -4.32 9.81
N GLU A 44 17.32 -5.20 10.19
CA GLU A 44 16.95 -5.43 11.60
C GLU A 44 18.01 -6.19 12.40
N SER A 45 18.85 -6.97 11.73
CA SER A 45 19.97 -7.69 12.33
C SER A 45 21.28 -6.91 12.36
N ASP A 46 21.29 -5.65 11.91
CA ASP A 46 22.52 -4.88 11.65
C ASP A 46 23.51 -5.64 10.74
N GLY A 47 22.96 -6.25 9.70
CA GLY A 47 23.71 -7.01 8.71
C GLY A 47 24.55 -6.13 7.79
N GLN A 48 25.12 -6.73 6.75
CA GLN A 48 25.97 -6.01 5.81
C GLN A 48 25.16 -4.91 5.08
N SER A 49 25.55 -3.67 5.29
CA SER A 49 25.04 -2.49 4.59
C SER A 49 26.04 -1.98 3.55
N THR A 50 25.54 -1.20 2.60
CA THR A 50 26.37 -0.50 1.61
C THR A 50 25.86 0.92 1.46
N ASN A 51 26.77 1.89 1.40
CA ASN A 51 26.45 3.27 1.04
C ASN A 51 25.97 3.32 -0.41
N VAL A 52 24.69 3.66 -0.61
CA VAL A 52 24.07 3.73 -1.93
C VAL A 52 23.23 4.99 -2.05
N THR A 53 23.13 5.51 -3.27
CA THR A 53 22.29 6.67 -3.58
C THR A 53 20.95 6.22 -4.15
N VAL A 54 19.86 6.73 -3.59
CA VAL A 54 18.50 6.47 -4.07
C VAL A 54 18.34 7.04 -5.48
N GLU A 55 18.00 6.18 -6.44
CA GLU A 55 17.63 6.59 -7.81
C GLU A 55 16.10 6.75 -7.91
N LYS A 56 15.37 5.73 -7.43
CA LYS A 56 13.90 5.69 -7.51
C LYS A 56 13.32 5.05 -6.26
N LEU A 57 12.35 5.71 -5.64
CA LEU A 57 11.55 5.09 -4.58
C LEU A 57 10.62 4.02 -5.15
N LEU A 58 10.47 2.93 -4.42
CA LEU A 58 9.60 1.82 -4.77
C LEU A 58 8.51 1.68 -3.71
N ALA A 59 7.43 0.97 -4.05
CA ALA A 59 6.48 0.56 -3.03
C ALA A 59 7.19 -0.21 -1.89
N PRO A 60 6.80 -0.03 -0.61
CA PRO A 60 7.51 -0.56 0.56
C PRO A 60 7.53 -2.09 0.62
N VAL A 61 6.65 -2.75 -0.15
CA VAL A 61 6.59 -4.20 -0.31
C VAL A 61 6.81 -4.59 -1.78
N PRO A 62 7.43 -5.75 -2.06
CA PRO A 62 7.54 -6.27 -3.43
C PRO A 62 6.16 -6.60 -4.02
N VAL A 63 6.01 -6.45 -5.34
CA VAL A 63 4.77 -6.78 -6.06
C VAL A 63 4.52 -8.29 -6.09
N THR A 64 5.55 -9.12 -5.93
CA THR A 64 5.43 -10.58 -5.98
C THR A 64 5.09 -11.15 -4.61
N GLY A 65 4.22 -12.16 -4.58
CA GLY A 65 3.92 -12.91 -3.35
C GLY A 65 3.04 -12.19 -2.32
N ILE A 66 2.44 -11.05 -2.68
CA ILE A 66 1.56 -10.29 -1.79
C ILE A 66 0.08 -10.58 -2.05
N ASN A 67 -0.75 -10.34 -1.04
CA ASN A 67 -2.19 -10.18 -1.16
C ASN A 67 -2.55 -8.79 -0.68
N ILE A 68 -3.30 -8.02 -1.48
CA ILE A 68 -3.80 -6.71 -1.07
C ILE A 68 -5.26 -6.90 -0.66
N ILE A 69 -5.53 -6.75 0.62
CA ILE A 69 -6.87 -6.89 1.22
C ILE A 69 -7.38 -5.51 1.57
N CYS A 70 -8.60 -5.20 1.13
CA CYS A 70 -9.25 -3.92 1.37
C CYS A 70 -10.50 -4.13 2.21
N VAL A 71 -10.83 -3.13 3.02
CA VAL A 71 -11.99 -3.12 3.93
C VAL A 71 -12.80 -1.86 3.67
N GLY A 72 -14.03 -2.01 3.20
CA GLY A 72 -14.93 -0.90 2.93
C GLY A 72 -15.77 -0.53 4.15
N LEU A 73 -16.30 0.70 4.12
CA LEU A 73 -17.19 1.24 5.17
C LEU A 73 -16.55 1.20 6.58
N ASN A 74 -15.23 1.31 6.66
CA ASN A 74 -14.46 1.17 7.90
C ASN A 74 -14.29 2.49 8.69
N TYR A 75 -14.80 3.61 8.17
CA TYR A 75 -14.85 4.89 8.88
C TYR A 75 -16.28 5.20 9.29
N ARG A 76 -16.50 5.27 10.60
CA ARG A 76 -17.81 5.58 11.19
C ARG A 76 -18.38 6.91 10.70
N ASN A 77 -17.52 7.91 10.47
CA ASN A 77 -17.94 9.21 9.95
C ASN A 77 -18.48 9.10 8.51
N HIS A 78 -17.87 8.28 7.66
CA HIS A 78 -18.37 8.05 6.30
C HIS A 78 -19.72 7.32 6.28
N ALA A 79 -19.93 6.36 7.19
CA ALA A 79 -21.23 5.68 7.35
C ALA A 79 -22.33 6.66 7.80
N ASN A 80 -22.01 7.57 8.71
CA ASN A 80 -22.93 8.61 9.17
C ASN A 80 -23.26 9.63 8.06
N GLU A 81 -22.26 10.09 7.30
CA GLU A 81 -22.43 11.02 6.16
C GLU A 81 -23.28 10.40 5.05
N ALA A 82 -23.11 9.10 4.79
CA ALA A 82 -23.90 8.37 3.81
C ALA A 82 -25.26 7.88 4.33
N SER A 83 -25.60 8.13 5.61
CA SER A 83 -26.79 7.57 6.29
C SER A 83 -26.93 6.05 6.15
N LEU A 84 -25.81 5.34 6.09
CA LEU A 84 -25.77 3.89 5.96
C LEU A 84 -25.65 3.24 7.33
N PRO A 85 -26.34 2.11 7.58
CA PRO A 85 -26.14 1.34 8.80
C PRO A 85 -24.69 0.87 8.89
N ILE A 86 -24.07 1.06 10.05
CA ILE A 86 -22.69 0.60 10.29
C ILE A 86 -22.69 -0.93 10.18
N PRO A 87 -21.95 -1.51 9.24
CA PRO A 87 -21.98 -2.95 9.04
C PRO A 87 -21.34 -3.66 10.24
N THR A 88 -21.98 -4.72 10.73
CA THR A 88 -21.40 -5.62 11.75
C THR A 88 -20.25 -6.46 11.20
N CYS A 89 -20.26 -6.69 9.88
CA CYS A 89 -19.18 -7.31 9.13
C CYS A 89 -18.88 -6.42 7.91
N PRO A 90 -17.78 -5.65 7.93
CA PRO A 90 -17.47 -4.75 6.83
C PRO A 90 -17.19 -5.54 5.54
N PRO A 91 -17.59 -5.02 4.36
CA PRO A 91 -17.27 -5.67 3.09
C PRO A 91 -15.76 -5.70 2.91
N MET A 92 -15.24 -6.86 2.52
CA MET A 92 -13.84 -7.05 2.19
C MET A 92 -13.70 -7.53 0.75
N TRP A 93 -12.61 -7.16 0.11
CA TRP A 93 -12.25 -7.64 -1.23
C TRP A 93 -10.74 -7.61 -1.42
N TYR A 94 -10.30 -8.11 -2.58
CA TYR A 94 -8.90 -8.16 -2.95
C TYR A 94 -8.59 -7.20 -4.08
N LYS A 95 -7.38 -6.65 -4.08
CA LYS A 95 -6.75 -6.08 -5.27
C LYS A 95 -5.66 -7.04 -5.73
N ALA A 96 -5.57 -7.25 -7.04
CA ALA A 96 -4.51 -8.07 -7.60
C ALA A 96 -3.14 -7.41 -7.32
N PRO A 97 -2.06 -8.17 -7.08
CA PRO A 97 -0.74 -7.61 -6.81
C PRO A 97 -0.26 -6.54 -7.81
N PRO A 98 -0.51 -6.66 -9.13
CA PRO A 98 -0.16 -5.62 -10.11
C PRO A 98 -0.90 -4.28 -9.94
N ALA A 99 -1.85 -4.19 -9.00
CA ALA A 99 -2.42 -2.92 -8.55
C ALA A 99 -1.38 -2.07 -7.82
N LEU A 100 -0.46 -2.68 -7.07
CA LEU A 100 0.56 -1.94 -6.33
C LEU A 100 1.43 -1.12 -7.30
N ALA A 101 1.57 0.16 -6.99
CA ALA A 101 2.32 1.13 -7.78
C ALA A 101 3.42 1.76 -6.92
N ASP A 102 4.53 2.10 -7.56
CA ASP A 102 5.60 2.86 -6.90
C ASP A 102 5.14 4.31 -6.65
N PRO A 103 5.71 4.99 -5.65
CA PRO A 103 5.56 6.43 -5.51
C PRO A 103 5.87 7.18 -6.82
N ASP A 104 5.11 8.25 -7.07
CA ASP A 104 5.26 9.14 -8.22
C ASP A 104 5.15 8.45 -9.59
N SER A 105 4.69 7.20 -9.62
CA SER A 105 4.47 6.49 -10.88
C SER A 105 3.14 6.87 -11.51
N GLU A 106 3.15 6.99 -12.84
CA GLU A 106 1.93 7.23 -13.60
C GLU A 106 0.99 6.03 -13.54
N ILE A 107 -0.27 6.28 -13.15
CA ILE A 107 -1.31 5.26 -13.14
C ILE A 107 -2.06 5.34 -14.48
N PRO A 108 -1.89 4.36 -15.38
CA PRO A 108 -2.60 4.39 -16.66
C PRO A 108 -4.10 4.25 -16.40
N VAL A 109 -4.96 5.12 -16.94
CA VAL A 109 -6.42 4.96 -16.82
C VAL A 109 -6.99 4.51 -18.17
N PRO A 110 -7.68 3.35 -18.26
CA PRO A 110 -8.14 2.80 -19.51
C PRO A 110 -9.34 3.59 -20.02
N PRO A 111 -9.57 3.63 -21.34
CA PRO A 111 -10.59 4.47 -21.96
C PRO A 111 -11.99 4.29 -21.35
N GLN A 112 -12.33 3.08 -20.93
CA GLN A 112 -13.63 2.78 -20.35
C GLN A 112 -13.81 3.37 -18.94
N ALA A 113 -12.73 3.57 -18.19
CA ALA A 113 -12.74 4.22 -16.87
C ALA A 113 -12.58 5.74 -16.93
N GLN A 114 -12.09 6.28 -18.05
CA GLN A 114 -11.97 7.75 -18.26
C GLN A 114 -13.33 8.46 -18.27
N LYS A 115 -14.41 7.75 -18.59
CA LYS A 115 -15.78 8.30 -18.59
C LYS A 115 -16.25 8.75 -17.20
N SER A 116 -15.66 8.20 -16.13
CA SER A 116 -16.02 8.52 -14.75
C SER A 116 -14.75 8.50 -13.89
N PHE A 117 -13.78 9.33 -14.26
CA PHE A 117 -12.43 9.43 -13.68
C PHE A 117 -12.32 8.82 -12.26
N PRO A 118 -11.37 7.92 -11.98
CA PRO A 118 -11.33 7.20 -10.71
C PRO A 118 -11.37 8.13 -9.49
N ASP A 119 -12.16 7.77 -8.49
CA ASP A 119 -12.16 8.43 -7.19
C ASP A 119 -10.90 8.03 -6.42
N PHE A 120 -10.35 8.97 -5.65
CA PHE A 120 -9.24 8.73 -4.73
C PHE A 120 -9.78 8.43 -3.34
N GLU A 121 -9.28 7.38 -2.70
CA GLU A 121 -9.62 7.00 -1.33
C GLU A 121 -8.31 6.86 -0.55
N GLY A 122 -7.94 7.89 0.22
CA GLY A 122 -6.73 7.87 1.05
C GLY A 122 -6.94 6.98 2.27
N GLU A 123 -6.14 5.92 2.39
CA GLU A 123 -6.36 4.85 3.36
C GLU A 123 -5.13 4.57 4.22
N LEU A 124 -5.36 4.32 5.52
CA LEU A 124 -4.33 3.73 6.37
C LEU A 124 -4.11 2.28 5.93
N THR A 125 -2.91 1.97 5.47
CA THR A 125 -2.52 0.65 4.98
C THR A 125 -1.64 -0.05 6.00
N ILE A 126 -1.99 -1.28 6.34
CA ILE A 126 -1.24 -2.12 7.27
C ILE A 126 -0.33 -3.06 6.47
N VAL A 127 0.97 -3.06 6.77
CA VAL A 127 1.92 -4.00 6.20
C VAL A 127 2.17 -5.11 7.21
N LEU A 128 1.91 -6.34 6.82
CA LEU A 128 2.14 -7.51 7.66
C LEU A 128 3.57 -8.03 7.47
N ARG A 129 4.18 -8.48 8.56
CA ARG A 129 5.51 -9.09 8.56
C ARG A 129 5.48 -10.57 8.19
N ASN A 130 4.40 -11.28 8.57
CA ASN A 130 4.32 -12.72 8.45
C ASN A 130 2.99 -13.16 7.83
N THR A 131 3.02 -14.33 7.18
CA THR A 131 1.79 -15.07 6.84
C THR A 131 1.11 -15.51 8.12
N ILE A 132 -0.12 -15.05 8.33
CA ILE A 132 -0.92 -15.36 9.52
C ILE A 132 -2.20 -16.09 9.15
N LYS A 133 -2.69 -16.93 10.06
CA LYS A 133 -3.97 -17.63 9.92
C LYS A 133 -4.60 -17.84 11.29
N SER A 134 -5.88 -17.51 11.41
CA SER A 134 -6.68 -17.78 12.62
C SER A 134 -6.06 -17.25 13.92
N ILE A 135 -5.54 -16.02 13.89
CA ILE A 135 -5.00 -15.34 15.08
C ILE A 135 -6.10 -14.61 15.86
N SER A 136 -5.90 -14.43 17.15
CA SER A 136 -6.74 -13.56 17.96
C SER A 136 -6.47 -12.08 17.67
N ALA A 137 -7.45 -11.21 17.97
CA ALA A 137 -7.27 -9.76 17.81
C ALA A 137 -6.12 -9.21 18.68
N SER A 138 -5.88 -9.81 19.85
CA SER A 138 -4.77 -9.44 20.75
C SER A 138 -3.39 -9.78 20.17
N GLU A 139 -3.30 -10.78 19.29
CA GLU A 139 -2.04 -11.16 18.62
C GLU A 139 -1.78 -10.33 17.36
N ALA A 140 -2.79 -9.62 16.84
CA ALA A 140 -2.67 -8.92 15.56
C ALA A 140 -1.49 -7.93 15.52
N THR A 141 -1.26 -7.16 16.58
CA THR A 141 -0.23 -6.12 16.62
C THR A 141 1.19 -6.68 16.47
N SER A 142 1.48 -7.89 16.96
CA SER A 142 2.82 -8.48 16.85
C SER A 142 3.17 -8.93 15.43
N HIS A 143 2.17 -9.03 14.55
CA HIS A 143 2.34 -9.41 13.14
C HIS A 143 2.37 -8.22 12.18
N ILE A 144 2.19 -7.00 12.68
CA ILE A 144 2.27 -5.79 11.86
C ILE A 144 3.75 -5.42 11.74
N LEU A 145 4.27 -5.39 10.51
CA LEU A 145 5.57 -4.81 10.21
C LEU A 145 5.52 -3.30 10.45
N GLY A 146 4.49 -2.68 9.88
CA GLY A 146 4.28 -1.25 9.99
C GLY A 146 3.04 -0.75 9.29
N TYR A 147 2.93 0.57 9.22
CA TYR A 147 1.83 1.30 8.61
C TYR A 147 2.35 2.17 7.47
N THR A 148 1.55 2.29 6.43
CA THR A 148 1.79 3.20 5.32
C THR A 148 0.50 3.85 4.84
N ILE A 149 0.62 4.78 3.91
CA ILE A 149 -0.53 5.39 3.25
C ILE A 149 -0.80 4.60 1.98
N GLY A 150 -2.06 4.32 1.72
CA GLY A 150 -2.54 3.74 0.49
C GLY A 150 -3.51 4.68 -0.21
N ASN A 151 -3.63 4.52 -1.52
CA ASN A 151 -4.74 5.11 -2.27
C ASN A 151 -5.57 3.98 -2.87
N ASP A 152 -6.83 3.84 -2.45
CA ASP A 152 -7.75 2.92 -3.06
C ASP A 152 -8.50 3.59 -4.22
N LEU A 153 -7.85 3.64 -5.39
CA LEU A 153 -8.48 4.23 -6.57
C LEU A 153 -9.75 3.44 -6.94
N THR A 154 -10.88 4.10 -7.13
CA THR A 154 -12.13 3.41 -7.45
C THR A 154 -12.79 3.95 -8.71
N ALA A 155 -12.97 3.10 -9.72
CA ALA A 155 -13.75 3.43 -10.91
C ALA A 155 -15.27 3.23 -10.63
N ARG A 156 -15.93 4.27 -10.11
CA ARG A 156 -17.30 4.21 -9.59
C ARG A 156 -18.36 3.73 -10.58
N PHE A 157 -18.21 4.04 -11.87
CA PHE A 157 -19.14 3.56 -12.89
C PHE A 157 -19.22 2.02 -12.88
N PHE A 158 -18.06 1.34 -12.86
CA PHE A 158 -18.01 -0.12 -12.78
C PHE A 158 -18.45 -0.63 -11.41
N GLN A 159 -18.20 0.14 -10.35
CA GLN A 159 -18.70 -0.16 -9.00
C GLN A 159 -20.22 -0.24 -8.93
N ARG A 160 -20.92 0.66 -9.63
CA ARG A 160 -22.38 0.66 -9.65
C ARG A 160 -22.93 -0.38 -10.64
N ALA A 161 -22.25 -0.60 -11.76
CA ALA A 161 -22.75 -1.44 -12.85
C ALA A 161 -22.63 -2.96 -12.62
N CYS A 162 -21.61 -3.45 -11.90
CA CYS A 162 -21.31 -4.90 -11.89
C CYS A 162 -21.88 -5.68 -10.68
N GLY A 163 -23.14 -5.47 -10.29
CA GLY A 163 -23.84 -6.35 -9.32
C GLY A 163 -23.17 -6.61 -7.96
N GLY A 164 -22.59 -5.59 -7.33
CA GLY A 164 -22.01 -5.69 -5.97
C GLY A 164 -20.60 -6.34 -5.81
N GLN A 165 -19.93 -6.79 -6.88
CA GLN A 165 -18.60 -7.43 -6.78
C GLN A 165 -17.43 -6.44 -6.86
N TYR A 166 -16.68 -6.22 -5.78
CA TYR A 166 -15.63 -5.18 -5.71
C TYR A 166 -14.32 -5.53 -6.44
N THR A 167 -13.84 -6.78 -6.40
CA THR A 167 -12.51 -7.21 -6.92
C THR A 167 -12.29 -6.86 -8.39
N HIS A 168 -13.25 -7.14 -9.28
CA HIS A 168 -13.13 -6.86 -10.72
C HIS A 168 -12.93 -5.36 -11.04
N ARG A 169 -13.34 -4.50 -10.11
CA ARG A 169 -13.43 -3.05 -10.25
C ARG A 169 -12.33 -2.31 -9.51
N GLN A 170 -11.44 -3.06 -8.86
CA GLN A 170 -10.48 -2.59 -7.87
C GLN A 170 -9.07 -3.15 -8.11
N GLY A 171 -8.90 -4.07 -9.06
CA GLY A 171 -7.56 -4.51 -9.46
C GLY A 171 -7.54 -5.25 -10.78
N LEU A 172 -7.14 -4.58 -11.86
CA LEU A 172 -6.65 -5.24 -13.08
C LEU A 172 -5.70 -4.31 -13.86
N ARG A 173 -4.40 -4.64 -13.91
CA ARG A 173 -3.45 -4.07 -14.90
C ARG A 173 -3.31 -5.03 -16.09
N GLN A 174 -3.35 -4.47 -17.31
CA GLN A 174 -3.14 -5.09 -18.62
C GLN A 174 -2.70 -6.56 -18.63
N LEU A 175 -3.62 -7.48 -18.93
CA LEU A 175 -3.29 -8.62 -19.78
C LEU A 175 -3.30 -8.11 -21.23
N ARG A 176 -2.19 -8.30 -21.96
CA ARG A 176 -1.99 -7.92 -23.37
C ARG A 176 -3.00 -8.63 -24.31
N PRO A 177 -3.15 -8.18 -25.58
CA PRO A 177 -4.41 -8.20 -26.31
C PRO A 177 -4.66 -9.54 -26.99
N SER A 178 -5.44 -10.40 -26.35
CA SER A 178 -6.39 -11.22 -27.10
C SER A 178 -7.58 -11.53 -26.20
N ARG A 179 -8.77 -11.13 -26.67
CA ARG A 179 -10.09 -11.45 -26.12
C ARG A 179 -10.47 -10.76 -24.80
N SER A 180 -11.16 -9.63 -24.97
CA SER A 180 -12.39 -9.28 -24.24
C SER A 180 -12.46 -9.66 -22.75
N ALA A 181 -11.68 -8.99 -21.90
CA ALA A 181 -12.01 -8.81 -20.49
C ALA A 181 -11.92 -7.31 -20.15
N PRO A 182 -13.00 -6.67 -19.66
CA PRO A 182 -12.96 -5.26 -19.25
C PRO A 182 -12.18 -5.17 -17.94
N GLY A 183 -11.22 -4.25 -17.82
CA GLY A 183 -10.43 -4.14 -16.58
C GLY A 183 -9.90 -2.73 -16.38
N ALA A 184 -10.17 -2.17 -15.20
CA ALA A 184 -9.63 -0.91 -14.73
C ALA A 184 -8.39 -1.17 -13.84
N PRO A 185 -7.21 -0.59 -14.16
CA PRO A 185 -6.07 -0.52 -13.27
C PRO A 185 -6.39 0.49 -12.19
N ILE A 186 -6.07 0.08 -10.98
CA ILE A 186 -6.38 0.79 -9.76
C ILE A 186 -5.19 0.51 -8.85
N SER A 187 -4.68 1.54 -8.20
CA SER A 187 -3.33 1.49 -7.67
C SER A 187 -3.18 1.99 -6.26
N LEU A 188 -2.54 1.15 -5.45
CA LEU A 188 -2.06 1.46 -4.10
C LEU A 188 -0.63 1.98 -4.23
N PHE A 189 -0.34 3.20 -3.75
CA PHE A 189 1.03 3.71 -3.66
C PHE A 189 1.33 4.13 -2.23
N ALA A 190 2.60 4.02 -1.82
CA ALA A 190 3.08 4.28 -0.48
C ALA A 190 4.53 4.77 -0.52
N LEU A 191 4.81 5.93 0.10
CA LEU A 191 6.16 6.52 0.13
C LEU A 191 7.10 5.85 1.14
N ARG A 192 6.59 5.44 2.30
CA ARG A 192 7.37 4.85 3.41
C ARG A 192 6.50 4.03 4.35
N CYS A 193 7.10 3.08 5.06
CA CYS A 193 6.44 2.27 6.09
C CYS A 193 6.96 2.67 7.47
N GLN A 194 6.06 3.00 8.40
CA GLN A 194 6.38 3.36 9.79
C GLN A 194 6.20 2.14 10.71
N PRO A 195 7.01 1.97 11.77
CA PRO A 195 6.93 0.80 12.63
C PRO A 195 5.58 0.76 13.36
N ALA A 196 5.15 -0.45 13.69
CA ALA A 196 4.02 -0.65 14.57
C ALA A 196 4.42 -0.34 16.02
N ASP A 197 4.38 0.94 16.42
CA ASP A 197 4.45 1.34 17.84
C ASP A 197 3.04 1.52 18.43
N HIS A 198 2.94 1.50 19.77
CA HIS A 198 1.66 1.66 20.48
C HIS A 198 1.02 3.06 20.31
N ASP A 199 1.70 4.03 19.67
CA ASP A 199 1.27 5.44 19.59
C ASP A 199 0.90 5.92 18.16
N ALA A 200 1.05 5.06 17.15
CA ALA A 200 0.68 5.32 15.75
C ALA A 200 -0.77 5.81 15.58
N SER A 201 -1.69 5.35 16.44
CA SER A 201 -3.10 5.78 16.44
C SER A 201 -3.32 7.26 16.80
N LYS A 202 -2.36 7.93 17.44
CA LYS A 202 -2.44 9.37 17.72
C LYS A 202 -1.90 10.22 16.57
N ARG A 203 -0.94 9.71 15.80
CA ARG A 203 -0.29 10.45 14.71
C ARG A 203 -1.11 10.47 13.41
N ALA A 204 -1.88 9.42 13.15
CA ALA A 204 -2.82 9.36 12.01
C ALA A 204 -3.99 10.37 12.09
N ARG A 205 -4.20 11.02 13.24
CA ARG A 205 -5.27 12.01 13.45
C ARG A 205 -4.88 13.45 13.07
N GLY A 206 -3.66 13.66 12.57
CA GLY A 206 -3.09 14.99 12.31
C GLY A 206 -3.37 15.60 10.92
N SER A 207 -3.94 14.86 9.98
CA SER A 207 -4.28 15.38 8.64
C SER A 207 -5.80 15.33 8.44
N ARG A 208 -6.46 16.42 8.85
CA ARG A 208 -7.79 16.80 8.34
C ARG A 208 -7.62 17.92 7.34
#